data_AF-A0A103XXR7-F1
#
_entry.id   AF-A0A103XXR7-F1
#
_cell.length_a   1.000
_cell.length_b   1.000
_cell.length_c   1.000
_cell.angle_alpha   90.00
_cell.angle_beta   90.00
_cell.angle_gamma   90.00
#
_symmetry.space_group_name_H-M   'P 1'
#
loop_
_entity.id
_entity.type
_entity.pdbx_description
1 polymer ?
#
loop_
_entity_poly.entity_id
_entity_poly.type
_entity_poly.pdbx_seq_one_letter_code
_entity_poly.pdbx_strand_id
1 'polypeptide(L)'
;MMVRAIIALSLPDDVFHSLVNLSTAKDMWNTLCVLYYETIEVKKSKKIGLVRQYELFVHEKGESLNEYYNRFNNLLNDLKLYGSL
;
A
#
# COMPACT_ATOMS: atom_id res chain seq x y z
N MET A 1 16.29 9.74 23.73
CA MET A 1 15.08 10.23 24.44
C MET A 1 14.26 11.22 23.59
N MET A 2 14.90 12.12 22.83
CA MET A 2 14.23 13.23 22.12
C MET A 2 13.33 12.83 20.91
N VAL A 3 13.72 11.82 20.11
CA VAL A 3 12.99 11.47 18.87
C VAL A 3 11.60 10.85 19.13
N ARG A 4 11.43 10.06 20.21
CA ARG A 4 10.12 9.48 20.57
C ARG A 4 9.11 10.55 20.96
N ALA A 5 9.56 11.57 21.69
CA ALA A 5 8.72 12.67 22.14
C ALA A 5 8.27 13.56 20.97
N ILE A 6 9.14 13.80 19.99
CA ILE A 6 8.80 14.58 18.79
C ILE A 6 7.73 13.86 17.97
N ILE A 7 7.87 12.54 17.75
CA ILE A 7 6.87 11.74 17.04
C ILE A 7 5.54 11.73 17.81
N ALA A 8 5.57 11.49 19.13
CA ALA A 8 4.38 11.47 19.97
C ALA A 8 3.57 12.78 19.93
N LEU A 9 4.24 13.94 19.99
CA LEU A 9 3.60 15.26 20.01
C LEU A 9 3.02 15.68 18.66
N SER A 10 3.45 15.03 17.56
CA SER A 10 2.97 15.32 16.21
C SER A 10 1.75 14.48 15.78
N LEU A 11 1.26 13.59 16.65
CA LEU A 11 0.19 12.66 16.34
C LEU A 11 -1.13 13.03 17.02
N PRO A 12 -2.28 12.74 16.39
CA PRO A 12 -3.56 12.83 17.07
C PRO A 12 -3.69 11.75 18.16
N ASP A 13 -4.48 12.05 19.19
CA ASP A 13 -4.53 11.28 20.46
C ASP A 13 -4.86 9.79 20.24
N ASP A 14 -5.74 9.49 19.29
CA ASP A 14 -6.15 8.13 18.91
C ASP A 14 -4.96 7.28 18.42
N VAL A 15 -4.08 7.87 17.61
CA VAL A 15 -2.87 7.21 17.11
C VAL A 15 -1.83 7.12 18.22
N PHE A 16 -1.66 8.17 19.02
CA PHE A 16 -0.71 8.17 20.12
C PHE A 16 -1.01 7.09 21.16
N HIS A 17 -2.28 6.90 21.53
CA HIS A 17 -2.69 5.84 22.46
C HIS A 17 -2.35 4.43 21.95
N SER A 18 -2.34 4.20 20.63
CA SER A 18 -1.93 2.93 20.04
C SER A 18 -0.40 2.71 20.05
N LEU A 19 0.38 3.79 20.13
CA LEU A 19 1.85 3.77 20.02
C LEU A 19 2.58 3.97 21.36
N VAL A 20 1.90 4.42 22.41
CA VAL A 20 2.49 4.74 23.73
C VAL A 20 3.16 3.51 24.38
N ASN A 21 2.66 2.31 24.08
CA ASN A 21 3.17 1.04 24.60
C ASN A 21 4.42 0.54 23.87
N LEU A 22 4.84 1.18 22.76
CA LEU A 22 6.01 0.76 22.00
C LEU A 22 7.31 1.31 22.61
N SER A 23 8.27 0.41 22.83
CA SER A 23 9.51 0.70 23.54
C SER A 23 10.51 1.58 22.77
N THR A 24 10.50 1.54 21.43
CA THR A 24 11.50 2.24 20.62
C THR A 24 10.89 3.21 19.61
N ALA A 25 11.63 4.28 19.28
CA ALA A 25 11.23 5.24 18.24
C ALA A 25 11.07 4.56 16.87
N LYS A 26 11.88 3.53 16.61
CA LYS A 26 11.84 2.74 15.38
C LYS A 26 10.52 1.98 15.27
N ASP A 27 10.03 1.40 16.35
CA ASP A 27 8.76 0.68 16.36
C ASP A 27 7.57 1.63 16.18
N MET A 28 7.62 2.79 16.85
CA MET A 28 6.61 3.85 16.65
C MET A 28 6.59 4.33 15.19
N TRP A 29 7.77 4.62 14.61
CA TRP A 29 7.89 5.03 13.20
C TRP A 29 7.45 3.92 12.23
N ASN A 30 7.84 2.67 12.46
CA ASN A 30 7.41 1.54 11.63
C ASN A 30 5.89 1.35 11.67
N THR A 31 5.28 1.50 12.84
CA THR A 31 3.82 1.39 13.00
C THR A 31 3.11 2.55 12.31
N LEU A 32 3.63 3.78 12.43
CA LEU A 32 3.14 4.92 11.66
C LEU A 32 3.29 4.71 10.16
N CYS A 33 4.42 4.17 9.71
CA CYS A 33 4.58 3.76 8.33
C CYS A 33 3.46 2.78 7.99
N VAL A 34 3.30 1.64 8.66
CA VAL A 34 2.22 0.68 8.36
C VAL A 34 0.82 1.31 8.34
N LEU A 35 0.50 2.19 9.29
CA LEU A 35 -0.83 2.81 9.44
C LEU A 35 -1.13 3.86 8.35
N TYR A 36 -0.14 4.65 7.95
CA TYR A 36 -0.34 5.81 7.06
C TYR A 36 0.31 5.68 5.69
N TYR A 37 1.35 4.85 5.57
CA TYR A 37 2.13 4.64 4.37
C TYR A 37 2.17 3.15 4.02
N GLU A 38 1.72 2.78 2.83
CA GLU A 38 1.97 1.42 2.35
C GLU A 38 3.46 1.10 2.48
N THR A 39 3.79 0.08 3.29
CA THR A 39 5.17 -0.30 3.53
C THR A 39 5.83 -0.67 2.21
N ILE A 40 7.15 -0.51 2.12
CA ILE A 40 7.92 -0.88 0.91
C ILE A 40 7.61 -2.33 0.49
N GLU A 41 7.43 -3.22 1.46
CA GLU A 41 7.07 -4.62 1.22
C GLU A 41 5.63 -4.80 0.72
N VAL A 42 4.66 -4.04 1.25
CA VAL A 42 3.28 -4.03 0.71
C VAL A 42 3.27 -3.51 -0.73
N LYS A 43 4.03 -2.44 -1.02
CA LYS A 43 4.16 -1.91 -2.39
C LYS A 43 4.80 -2.93 -3.34
N LYS A 44 5.87 -3.60 -2.93
CA LYS A 44 6.50 -4.68 -3.70
C LYS A 44 5.53 -5.84 -3.94
N SER A 45 4.83 -6.27 -2.90
CA SER A 45 3.84 -7.36 -3.00
C SER A 45 2.70 -7.00 -3.94
N LYS A 46 2.19 -5.77 -3.88
CA LYS A 46 1.17 -5.26 -4.82
C LYS A 46 1.69 -5.29 -6.25
N LYS A 47 2.93 -4.82 -6.49
CA LYS A 47 3.56 -4.85 -7.81
C LYS A 47 3.66 -6.28 -8.37
N ILE A 48 4.14 -7.24 -7.58
CA ILE A 48 4.22 -8.65 -7.98
C ILE A 48 2.82 -9.21 -8.31
N GLY A 49 1.83 -8.88 -7.48
CA GLY A 49 0.44 -9.26 -7.70
C GLY A 49 -0.12 -8.72 -9.03
N LEU A 50 0.11 -7.44 -9.33
CA LEU A 50 -0.35 -6.81 -10.57
C LEU A 50 0.35 -7.39 -11.81
N VAL A 51 1.65 -7.65 -11.74
CA VAL A 51 2.39 -8.30 -12.85
C VAL A 51 1.82 -9.68 -13.13
N ARG A 52 1.56 -10.47 -12.07
CA ARG A 52 0.95 -11.80 -12.23
C ARG A 52 -0.47 -11.73 -12.80
N GLN A 53 -1.27 -10.75 -12.38
CA GLN A 53 -2.60 -10.53 -12.95
C GLN A 53 -2.53 -10.19 -14.43
N TYR A 54 -1.53 -9.41 -14.85
CA TYR A 54 -1.29 -9.09 -16.26
C TYR A 54 -0.87 -10.31 -17.07
N GLU A 55 0.07 -11.13 -16.58
CA GLU A 55 0.49 -12.37 -17.23
C GLU A 55 -0.66 -13.36 -17.41
N LEU A 56 -1.59 -13.40 -16.45
CA LEU A 56 -2.77 -14.25 -16.46
C LEU A 56 -4.00 -13.59 -17.09
N PHE A 57 -3.88 -12.35 -17.59
CA PHE A 57 -5.02 -11.60 -18.08
C PHE A 57 -5.55 -12.21 -19.36
N VAL A 58 -6.76 -12.74 -19.30
CA VAL A 58 -7.45 -13.36 -20.42
C VAL A 58 -8.89 -12.87 -20.46
N HIS A 59 -9.47 -12.93 -21.66
CA HIS A 59 -10.87 -12.65 -21.85
C HIS A 59 -11.75 -13.64 -21.08
N GLU A 60 -12.71 -13.13 -20.32
CA GLU A 60 -13.63 -13.96 -19.55
C GLU A 60 -14.84 -14.39 -20.40
N LYS A 61 -15.32 -15.63 -20.19
CA LYS A 61 -16.45 -16.15 -20.96
C LYS A 61 -17.71 -15.35 -20.66
N GLY A 62 -18.25 -14.67 -21.67
CA GLY A 62 -19.47 -13.85 -21.56
C GLY A 62 -19.19 -12.39 -21.20
N GLU A 63 -17.92 -11.99 -21.08
CA GLU A 63 -17.51 -10.60 -20.97
C GLU A 63 -17.73 -9.88 -22.31
N SER A 64 -18.21 -8.64 -22.29
CA SER A 64 -18.26 -7.81 -23.49
C SER A 64 -16.89 -7.21 -23.80
N LEU A 65 -16.67 -6.81 -25.05
CA LEU A 65 -15.43 -6.13 -25.44
C LEU A 65 -15.16 -4.86 -24.61
N ASN A 66 -16.21 -4.12 -24.25
CA ASN A 66 -16.08 -2.91 -23.47
C ASN A 66 -15.68 -3.19 -22.02
N GLU A 67 -16.23 -4.25 -21.41
CA GLU A 67 -15.86 -4.69 -20.06
C GLU A 67 -14.41 -5.18 -20.01
N TYR A 68 -14.01 -5.99 -21.01
CA TYR A 68 -12.63 -6.45 -21.18
C TYR A 68 -11.66 -5.27 -21.29
N TYR A 69 -11.98 -4.30 -22.16
CA TYR A 69 -11.17 -3.11 -22.37
C TYR A 69 -11.04 -2.26 -21.10
N ASN A 70 -12.13 -2.08 -20.35
CA ASN A 70 -12.12 -1.32 -19.11
C ASN A 70 -11.29 -2.02 -18.02
N ARG A 71 -11.44 -3.33 -17.84
CA ARG A 71 -10.63 -4.13 -16.91
C ARG A 71 -9.14 -4.06 -17.27
N PHE A 72 -8.83 -4.19 -18.56
CA PHE A 72 -7.46 -4.12 -19.03
C PHE A 72 -6.84 -2.73 -18.78
N ASN A 73 -7.56 -1.66 -19.08
CA ASN A 73 -7.08 -0.29 -18.80
C ASN A 73 -6.89 -0.03 -17.31
N ASN A 74 -7.79 -0.52 -16.47
CA ASN A 74 -7.65 -0.39 -15.02
C ASN A 74 -6.38 -1.12 -14.55
N LEU A 75 -6.13 -2.33 -15.04
CA LEU A 75 -4.92 -3.08 -14.72
C LEU A 75 -3.64 -2.35 -15.18
N LEU A 76 -3.65 -1.77 -16.38
CA LEU A 76 -2.52 -0.95 -16.86
C LEU A 76 -2.31 0.31 -16.02
N ASN A 77 -3.40 0.96 -15.59
CA ASN A 77 -3.31 2.15 -14.74
C ASN A 77 -2.73 1.81 -13.37
N ASP A 78 -3.16 0.71 -12.76
CA ASP A 78 -2.61 0.23 -11.49
C ASP A 78 -1.14 -0.17 -11.64
N LEU A 79 -0.78 -0.83 -12.75
CA LEU A 79 0.61 -1.13 -13.09
C LEU A 79 1.46 0.12 -13.31
N LYS A 80 0.89 1.25 -13.76
CA LYS A 80 1.61 2.51 -13.90
C LYS A 80 1.75 3.25 -12.56
N LEU A 81 0.76 3.13 -11.68
CA LEU A 81 0.77 3.75 -10.35
C LEU A 81 1.71 3.03 -9.37
N TYR A 82 1.76 1.69 -9.44
CA TYR A 82 2.51 0.84 -8.51
C TYR A 82 3.70 0.10 -9.16
N GLY A 83 3.73 0.04 -10.48
CA GLY A 83 4.79 -0.57 -11.28
C GLY A 83 5.50 0.48 -12.15
N SER A 84 6.60 0.05 -12.76
CA SER A 84 7.50 0.90 -13.54
C SER A 84 7.15 0.78 -15.03
N LEU A 85 6.04 1.37 -15.44
CA LEU A 85 5.67 1.56 -16.85
C LEU A 85 5.87 3.03 -17.25
#